data_AF-A0A3N5Y815-F1
#
_entry.id   AF-A0A3N5Y815-F1
#
_cell.length_a   1.000
_cell.length_b   1.000
_cell.length_c   1.000
_cell.angle_alpha   90.00
_cell.angle_beta   90.00
_cell.angle_gamma   90.00
#
_symmetry.space_group_name_H-M   'P 1'
#
loop_
_entity.id
_entity.type
_entity.pdbx_description
1 polymer ?
#
loop_
_entity_poly.entity_id
_entity_poly.type
_entity_poly.pdbx_seq_one_letter_code
_entity_poly.pdbx_strand_id
1 'polypeptide(L)'
;MELKASQDLHLPLQALDYWMRVRWHAARGEFTARGYFPGVPLTQEPPRLLLVAPAFEFHPTTETILRFLAPEIEVERIGLAVEWNQKVRVVLRARGAERPA
;
A
#
# COMPACT_ATOMS: atom_id res chain seq x y z
N MET A 1 6.55 1.24 2.24
CA MET A 1 6.35 -0.01 1.50
C MET A 1 6.37 -1.13 2.53
N GLU A 2 5.26 -1.85 2.69
CA GLU A 2 5.17 -3.01 3.59
C GLU A 2 5.17 -4.28 2.72
N LEU A 3 6.10 -5.19 2.99
CA LEU A 3 6.28 -6.44 2.26
C LEU A 3 6.07 -7.59 3.25
N LYS A 4 4.97 -8.33 3.12
CA LYS A 4 4.74 -9.55 3.90
C LYS A 4 4.76 -10.75 2.95
N ALA A 5 5.55 -11.75 3.32
CA ALA A 5 5.81 -12.97 2.55
C ALA A 5 4.80 -14.11 2.85
N SER A 6 3.75 -13.82 3.61
CA SER A 6 2.73 -14.78 4.03
C SER A 6 1.37 -14.08 4.13
N GLN A 7 0.29 -14.81 3.82
CA GLN A 7 -1.08 -14.35 3.99
C GLN A 7 -1.32 -13.84 5.42
N ASP A 8 -1.52 -12.53 5.59
CA ASP A 8 -1.84 -11.91 6.86
C ASP A 8 -3.15 -11.12 6.74
N LEU A 9 -4.17 -11.56 7.47
CA LEU A 9 -5.50 -10.96 7.48
C LEU A 9 -5.49 -9.54 8.07
N HIS A 10 -4.46 -9.20 8.87
CA HIS A 10 -4.25 -7.86 9.43
C HIS A 10 -3.56 -6.90 8.48
N LEU A 11 -3.00 -7.38 7.36
CA LEU A 11 -2.24 -6.56 6.41
C LEU A 11 -2.99 -5.29 5.95
N PRO A 12 -4.28 -5.32 5.58
CA PRO A 12 -4.98 -4.11 5.13
C PRO A 12 -5.16 -3.07 6.24
N LEU A 13 -5.41 -3.52 7.47
CA LEU A 13 -5.63 -2.64 8.62
C LEU A 13 -4.32 -2.01 9.09
N GLN A 14 -3.25 -2.80 9.17
CA GLN A 14 -1.92 -2.29 9.49
C GLN A 14 -1.44 -1.28 8.45
N ALA A 15 -1.64 -1.57 7.16
CA ALA A 15 -1.27 -0.67 6.09
C ALA A 15 -2.08 0.64 6.14
N LEU A 16 -3.37 0.57 6.50
CA LEU A 16 -4.21 1.75 6.74
C LEU A 16 -3.69 2.58 7.92
N ASP A 17 -3.27 1.96 9.03
CA ASP A 17 -2.70 2.68 10.17
C ASP A 17 -1.42 3.45 9.79
N TYR A 18 -0.57 2.87 8.97
CA TYR A 18 0.59 3.57 8.42
C TYR A 18 0.18 4.71 7.48
N TRP A 19 -0.79 4.46 6.59
CA TRP A 19 -1.30 5.48 5.68
C TRP A 19 -1.81 6.71 6.42
N MET A 20 -2.60 6.52 7.49
CA MET A 20 -3.14 7.61 8.31
C MET A 20 -2.03 8.45 8.93
N ARG A 21 -0.99 7.80 9.46
CA ARG A 21 0.19 8.50 10.03
C ARG A 21 0.94 9.30 8.98
N VAL A 22 1.20 8.71 7.81
CA VAL A 22 1.89 9.42 6.72
C VAL A 22 1.07 10.62 6.25
N ARG A 23 -0.24 10.45 6.03
CA ARG A 23 -1.14 11.55 5.65
C ARG A 23 -1.08 12.69 6.68
N TRP A 24 -1.15 12.37 7.97
CA TRP A 24 -1.10 13.36 9.05
C TRP A 24 0.19 14.19 9.01
N HIS A 25 1.35 13.53 8.87
CA HIS A 25 2.64 14.22 8.79
C HIS A 25 2.81 15.00 7.48
N ALA A 26 2.36 14.45 6.34
CA ALA A 26 2.44 15.07 5.03
C ALA A 26 1.62 16.36 4.96
N ALA A 27 0.38 16.33 5.43
CA ALA A 27 -0.52 17.49 5.47
C ALA A 27 0.01 18.65 6.34
N ARG A 28 0.98 18.37 7.21
CA ARG A 28 1.61 19.34 8.12
C ARG A 28 3.01 19.76 7.67
N GLY A 29 3.48 19.27 6.52
CA GLY A 29 4.82 19.54 6.00
C GLY A 29 5.95 19.03 6.91
N GLU A 30 5.66 18.09 7.82
CA GLU A 30 6.62 17.68 8.86
C GLU A 30 7.80 16.89 8.29
N PHE A 31 7.63 16.23 7.16
CA PHE A 31 8.74 15.57 6.47
C PHE A 31 9.81 16.56 6.06
N THR A 32 9.42 17.62 5.34
CA THR A 32 10.33 18.69 4.92
C THR A 32 10.90 19.45 6.12
N ALA A 33 10.06 19.79 7.10
CA ALA A 33 10.50 20.53 8.29
C ALA A 33 11.53 19.76 9.14
N ARG A 34 11.51 18.43 9.10
CA ARG A 34 12.48 17.55 9.78
C ARG A 34 13.67 17.16 8.89
N GLY A 35 13.77 17.68 7.66
CA GLY A 35 14.87 17.42 6.75
C GLY A 35 14.81 16.08 6.01
N TYR A 36 13.64 15.41 6.00
CA TYR A 36 13.44 14.21 5.18
C TYR A 36 13.30 14.58 3.70
N PHE A 37 13.81 13.70 2.83
CA PHE A 37 13.76 13.85 1.36
C PHE A 37 14.37 15.18 0.83
N PRO A 38 15.65 15.46 1.15
CA PRO A 38 16.28 16.72 0.78
C PRO A 38 16.30 16.92 -0.75
N GLY A 39 15.93 18.12 -1.20
CA GLY A 39 15.88 18.47 -2.62
C GLY A 39 14.69 17.88 -3.39
N VAL A 40 13.79 17.17 -2.70
CA VAL A 40 12.60 16.58 -3.31
C VAL A 40 11.36 17.33 -2.83
N PRO A 41 10.62 18.03 -3.72
CA PRO A 41 9.34 18.61 -3.34
C PRO A 41 8.34 17.51 -3.04
N LEU A 42 7.73 17.54 -1.85
CA LEU A 42 6.70 16.59 -1.43
C LEU A 42 5.33 17.21 -1.59
N THR A 43 4.40 16.47 -2.20
CA THR A 43 2.99 16.85 -2.24
C THR A 43 2.34 16.70 -0.85
N GLN A 44 1.32 17.52 -0.59
CA GLN A 44 0.45 17.39 0.59
C GLN A 44 -0.82 16.59 0.30
N GLU A 45 -0.98 16.10 -0.93
CA GLU A 45 -2.08 15.22 -1.31
C GLU A 45 -2.05 13.91 -0.51
N PRO A 46 -3.23 13.27 -0.29
CA PRO A 46 -3.28 11.97 0.34
C PRO A 46 -2.35 10.97 -0.37
N PRO A 47 -1.55 10.19 0.38
CA PRO A 47 -0.65 9.22 -0.24
C PRO A 47 -1.46 8.06 -0.85
N ARG A 48 -0.81 7.29 -1.73
CA ARG A 48 -1.37 6.02 -2.22
C ARG A 48 -1.01 4.88 -1.27
N LEU A 49 -1.92 3.94 -1.05
CA LEU A 49 -1.71 2.73 -0.26
C LEU A 49 -1.34 1.56 -1.16
N LEU A 50 -0.10 1.08 -1.06
CA LEU A 50 0.37 -0.06 -1.85
C LEU A 50 0.41 -1.33 -0.99
N LEU A 51 -0.41 -2.32 -1.33
CA LEU A 51 -0.39 -3.64 -0.73
C LEU A 51 0.42 -4.59 -1.62
N VAL A 52 1.59 -5.02 -1.15
CA VAL A 52 2.50 -5.86 -1.94
C VAL A 52 2.63 -7.24 -1.28
N ALA A 53 2.28 -8.28 -2.02
CA ALA A 53 2.34 -9.67 -1.57
C ALA A 53 2.63 -10.61 -2.76
N PRO A 54 3.04 -11.87 -2.53
CA PRO A 54 3.03 -12.88 -3.59
C PRO A 54 1.63 -13.02 -4.21
N ALA A 55 1.54 -13.16 -5.54
CA ALA A 55 0.28 -12.99 -6.27
C ALA A 55 -0.85 -13.94 -5.85
N PHE A 56 -0.50 -15.18 -5.45
CA PHE A 56 -1.45 -16.18 -4.96
C PHE A 56 -1.80 -16.04 -3.48
N GLU A 57 -1.28 -15.01 -2.79
CA GLU A 57 -1.40 -14.82 -1.35
C GLU A 57 -2.35 -13.67 -0.94
N PHE A 58 -3.06 -13.06 -1.89
CA PHE A 58 -4.14 -12.16 -1.52
C PHE A 58 -5.35 -12.96 -1.01
N HIS A 59 -5.59 -12.90 0.30
CA HIS A 59 -6.76 -13.54 0.90
C HIS A 59 -8.06 -12.84 0.46
N PRO A 60 -9.16 -13.56 0.17
CA PRO A 60 -10.44 -12.96 -0.25
C PRO A 60 -10.98 -11.89 0.71
N THR A 61 -10.70 -12.02 2.01
CA THR A 61 -11.07 -11.02 3.03
C THR A 61 -10.42 -9.66 2.78
N THR A 62 -9.24 -9.60 2.15
CA THR A 62 -8.62 -8.32 1.76
C THR A 62 -9.55 -7.53 0.86
N GLU A 63 -10.12 -8.13 -0.18
CA GLU A 63 -11.07 -7.45 -1.07
C GLU A 63 -12.31 -6.97 -0.31
N THR A 64 -12.79 -7.77 0.64
CA THR A 64 -13.92 -7.39 1.49
C THR A 64 -13.62 -6.18 2.36
N ILE A 65 -12.47 -6.14 3.04
CA ILE A 65 -12.07 -5.00 3.86
C ILE A 65 -11.90 -3.74 2.99
N LEU A 66 -11.25 -3.88 1.82
CA LEU A 66 -10.97 -2.75 0.93
C LEU A 66 -12.24 -2.06 0.41
N ARG A 67 -13.38 -2.76 0.32
CA ARG A 67 -14.67 -2.15 -0.05
C ARG A 67 -15.22 -1.17 0.99
N PHE A 68 -14.76 -1.24 2.23
CA PHE A 68 -15.20 -0.34 3.31
C PHE A 68 -14.28 0.88 3.47
N LEU A 69 -13.16 0.95 2.74
CA LEU A 69 -12.29 2.11 2.79
C LEU A 69 -12.92 3.29 2.03
N ALA A 70 -12.69 4.49 2.55
CA ALA A 70 -13.15 5.71 1.92
C ALA A 70 -12.44 5.91 0.56
N PRO A 71 -13.12 6.43 -0.49
CA PRO A 71 -12.55 6.54 -1.84
C PRO A 71 -11.25 7.35 -1.94
N GLU A 72 -11.01 8.28 -1.01
CA GLU A 72 -9.75 9.05 -0.95
C GLU A 72 -8.53 8.20 -0.55
N ILE A 73 -8.75 6.99 -0.02
CA ILE A 73 -7.69 6.02 0.27
C ILE A 73 -7.46 5.22 -1.01
N GLU A 74 -6.67 5.79 -1.92
CA GLU A 74 -6.32 5.11 -3.16
C GLU A 74 -5.45 3.86 -2.88
N VAL A 75 -6.05 2.68 -3.03
CA VAL A 75 -5.35 1.40 -2.81
C VAL A 75 -4.94 0.75 -4.13
N GLU A 76 -3.70 0.27 -4.20
CA GLU A 76 -3.22 -0.61 -5.27
C GLU A 76 -2.66 -1.90 -4.67
N ARG A 77 -3.19 -3.04 -5.15
CA ARG A 77 -2.68 -4.37 -4.85
C ARG A 77 -1.68 -4.78 -5.92
N ILE A 78 -0.49 -5.18 -5.49
CA ILE A 78 0.61 -5.59 -6.36
C ILE A 78 1.01 -7.02 -6.01
N GLY A 79 0.74 -7.95 -6.93
CA GLY A 79 1.12 -9.36 -6.80
C GLY A 79 2.49 -9.62 -7.40
N LEU A 80 3.39 -10.20 -6.61
CA LEU A 80 4.72 -10.60 -7.04
C LEU A 80 4.77 -12.08 -7.47
N ALA A 81 5.69 -12.41 -8.38
CA ALA A 81 6.00 -13.80 -8.73
C ALA A 81 6.53 -14.58 -7.52
N VAL A 82 6.37 -15.91 -7.52
CA VAL A 82 6.78 -16.78 -6.40
C VAL A 82 8.27 -16.63 -6.03
N GLU A 83 9.15 -16.40 -7.03
CA GLU A 83 10.60 -16.19 -6.86
C GLU A 83 10.97 -14.73 -6.52
N TRP A 84 10.06 -13.96 -5.92
CA TRP A 84 10.25 -12.53 -5.64
C TRP A 84 11.49 -12.22 -4.79
N ASN A 85 11.92 -13.17 -3.96
CA ASN A 85 13.10 -13.06 -3.12
C ASN A 85 14.43 -13.15 -3.91
N GLN A 86 14.40 -13.71 -5.11
CA GLN A 86 15.54 -13.75 -6.04
C GLN A 86 15.44 -12.62 -7.06
N LYS A 87 14.23 -12.36 -7.58
CA LYS A 87 13.95 -11.30 -8.55
C LYS A 87 12.54 -10.77 -8.38
N VAL A 88 12.42 -9.51 -7.99
CA VAL A 88 11.13 -8.83 -7.91
C VAL A 88 10.52 -8.71 -9.30
N ARG A 89 9.45 -9.47 -9.55
CA ARG A 89 8.66 -9.40 -10.77
C ARG A 89 7.19 -9.23 -10.40
N VAL A 90 6.59 -8.12 -10.84
CA VAL A 90 5.16 -7.88 -10.72
C VAL A 90 4.44 -8.72 -11.77
N VAL A 91 3.48 -9.53 -11.34
CA VAL A 91 2.65 -10.38 -12.22
C VAL A 91 1.17 -10.02 -12.16
N LEU A 92 0.78 -9.18 -11.21
CA LEU A 92 -0.62 -8.78 -10.99
C LEU A 92 -0.67 -7.36 -10.44
N ARG A 93 -1.62 -6.57 -10.96
CA ARG A 93 -2.00 -5.27 -10.41
C ARG A 93 -3.53 -5.17 -10.37
N ALA A 94 -4.06 -4.67 -9.27
CA ALA A 94 -5.48 -4.41 -9.11
C ALA A 94 -5.71 -3.16 -8.26
N ARG A 95 -6.74 -2.37 -8.59
CA ARG A 95 -7.11 -1.19 -7.79
C ARG A 95 -8.14 -1.59 -6.74
N GLY A 96 -7.95 -1.13 -5.50
CA GLY A 96 -8.88 -1.40 -4.40
C GLY A 96 -9.32 -2.87 -4.33
N ALA A 97 -10.63 -3.07 -4.34
CA ALA A 97 -11.28 -4.39 -4.33
C ALA A 97 -11.59 -4.95 -5.73
N GLU A 98 -11.15 -4.31 -6.82
CA GLU A 98 -11.38 -4.80 -8.18
C GLU A 98 -10.64 -6.11 -8.40
N ARG A 99 -11.25 -7.08 -9.09
CA ARG A 99 -10.54 -8.30 -9.44
C ARG A 99 -9.41 -7.99 -10.44
N PRO A 100 -8.24 -8.63 -10.27
CA PRO A 100 -7.15 -8.50 -11.23
C PRO A 100 -7.58 -9.02 -12.60
N ALA A 101 -7.25 -8.27 -13.65
CA ALA A 101 -7.53 -8.61 -15.05
C ALA A 101 -6.57 -9.66 -15.60
#